data_AF-A0A7S0ZVY2-F1
#
_entry.id   AF-A0A7S0ZVY2-F1
#
_cell.length_a   1.000
_cell.length_b   1.000
_cell.length_c   1.000
_cell.angle_alpha   90.00
_cell.angle_beta   90.00
_cell.angle_gamma   90.00
#
_symmetry.space_group_name_H-M   'P 1'
#
loop_
_entity.id
_entity.type
_entity.pdbx_description
1 polymer ?
#
loop_
_entity_poly.entity_id
_entity_poly.type
_entity_poly.pdbx_seq_one_letter_code
_entity_poly.pdbx_strand_id
1 'polypeptide(L)'
;VCLEVLELLTRCAHAEQAEDESQGERTASFLLRVEFVQWMMRLSQRRQLPCTVYSRLLGVLALCAPVLSGRPLVVRYVAHIVDVVRKSCLAPGQQQTDEWRTRRLVASLHFVACLRLCSRCSSLLVSSMPSAHTGGVGSSRIEGPGMDLWLDLIEMEGRAHSTVRAAALRVLLSVISGTCPHAKSYFLGTPRPATVLLKLIRNGHPTLATISLNIVWVLAHNNQRAVALLKRLNAVEAVEAVHTAEWVQKGPKDVA
;
A
#
# COMPACT_ATOMS: atom_id res chain seq x y z
N VAL A 1 8.73 -27.73 -4.80
CA VAL A 1 9.05 -27.54 -3.37
C VAL A 1 8.71 -26.14 -2.84
N CYS A 2 9.50 -25.08 -3.08
CA CYS A 2 9.23 -23.76 -2.45
C CYS A 2 7.88 -23.13 -2.83
N LEU A 3 7.47 -23.19 -4.11
CA LEU A 3 6.19 -22.62 -4.55
C LEU A 3 4.98 -23.40 -4.03
N GLU A 4 5.06 -24.73 -4.04
CA GLU A 4 4.00 -25.62 -3.55
C GLU A 4 3.77 -25.43 -2.04
N VAL A 5 4.85 -25.27 -1.26
CA VAL A 5 4.75 -24.96 0.17
C VAL A 5 4.08 -23.61 0.37
N LEU A 6 4.46 -22.58 -0.39
CA LEU A 6 3.83 -21.26 -0.29
C LEU A 6 2.35 -21.29 -0.71
N GLU A 7 2.00 -22.08 -1.71
CA GLU A 7 0.63 -22.27 -2.15
C GLU A 7 -0.22 -22.99 -1.09
N LEU A 8 0.31 -24.05 -0.50
CA LEU A 8 -0.34 -24.74 0.61
C LEU A 8 -0.60 -23.78 1.78
N LEU A 9 0.42 -23.01 2.18
CA LEU A 9 0.29 -22.02 3.25
C LEU A 9 -0.74 -20.93 2.92
N THR A 10 -0.81 -20.50 1.66
CA THR A 10 -1.81 -19.54 1.19
C THR A 10 -3.22 -20.12 1.32
N ARG A 11 -3.41 -21.38 0.90
CA ARG A 11 -4.71 -22.07 1.00
C ARG A 11 -5.13 -22.28 2.46
N CYS A 12 -4.22 -22.75 3.32
CA CYS A 12 -4.49 -22.92 4.75
C CYS A 12 -4.89 -21.61 5.42
N ALA A 13 -4.15 -20.52 5.17
CA ALA A 13 -4.45 -19.22 5.74
C ALA A 13 -5.79 -18.63 5.24
N HIS A 14 -6.19 -18.90 4.00
CA HIS A 14 -7.51 -18.49 3.50
C HIS A 14 -8.65 -19.33 4.06
N ALA A 15 -8.45 -20.63 4.26
CA ALA A 15 -9.43 -21.48 4.93
C ALA A 15 -9.71 -20.99 6.36
N GLU A 16 -8.67 -20.63 7.11
CA GLU A 16 -8.79 -20.07 8.46
C GLU A 16 -9.45 -18.68 8.51
N GLN A 17 -9.47 -17.93 7.41
CA GLN A 17 -10.20 -16.65 7.34
C GLN A 17 -11.70 -16.85 7.11
N ALA A 18 -12.10 -18.01 6.58
CA ALA A 18 -13.50 -18.36 6.36
C ALA A 18 -14.15 -19.05 7.56
N GLU A 19 -13.35 -19.59 8.49
CA GLU A 19 -13.81 -20.30 9.67
C GLU A 19 -13.71 -19.44 10.95
N ASP A 20 -14.78 -19.44 11.73
CA ASP A 20 -14.96 -18.57 12.89
C ASP A 20 -14.20 -19.12 14.13
N GLU A 21 -13.10 -18.42 14.47
CA GLU A 21 -12.26 -18.36 15.69
C GLU A 21 -12.09 -19.54 16.69
N SER A 22 -12.64 -20.72 16.46
CA SER A 22 -12.74 -21.75 17.49
C SER A 22 -11.89 -22.98 17.18
N GLN A 23 -10.79 -23.11 17.95
CA GLN A 23 -10.06 -24.34 18.33
C GLN A 23 -8.70 -24.68 17.67
N GLY A 24 -8.09 -23.83 16.84
CA GLY A 24 -6.75 -24.09 16.27
C GLY A 24 -5.71 -22.99 16.50
N GLU A 25 -4.42 -23.37 16.59
CA GLU A 25 -3.34 -22.40 16.38
C GLU A 25 -3.37 -21.94 14.92
N ARG A 26 -3.75 -20.67 14.69
CA ARG A 26 -3.77 -20.08 13.34
C ARG A 26 -2.43 -20.30 12.63
N THR A 27 -2.48 -20.60 11.33
CA THR A 27 -1.35 -20.78 10.42
C THR A 27 -0.34 -19.65 10.57
N ALA A 28 -0.80 -18.39 10.68
CA ALA A 28 0.08 -17.24 10.90
C ALA A 28 0.89 -17.31 12.22
N SER A 29 0.27 -17.79 13.29
CA SER A 29 0.91 -17.99 14.60
C SER A 29 1.90 -19.15 14.57
N PHE A 30 1.52 -20.27 13.95
CA PHE A 30 2.40 -21.42 13.75
C PHE A 30 3.66 -21.04 12.95
N LEU A 31 3.48 -20.37 11.81
CA LEU A 31 4.58 -19.90 10.95
C LEU A 31 5.57 -18.97 11.66
N LEU A 32 5.09 -18.21 12.64
CA LEU A 32 5.94 -17.35 13.46
C LEU A 32 6.78 -18.12 14.47
N ARG A 33 6.26 -19.20 15.04
CA ARG A 33 6.98 -20.03 16.02
C ARG A 33 8.14 -20.80 15.40
N VAL A 34 7.97 -21.29 14.17
CA VAL A 34 8.98 -22.10 13.47
C VAL A 34 10.01 -21.27 12.68
N GLU A 35 10.18 -19.98 13.02
CA GLU A 35 11.06 -19.02 12.32
C GLU A 35 10.80 -18.85 10.81
N PHE A 36 9.74 -19.45 10.28
CA PHE A 36 9.47 -19.52 8.85
C PHE A 36 9.25 -18.13 8.25
N VAL A 37 8.60 -17.23 8.99
CA VAL A 37 8.50 -15.81 8.62
C VAL A 37 9.87 -15.17 8.46
N GLN A 38 10.78 -15.36 9.41
CA GLN A 38 12.11 -14.75 9.34
C GLN A 38 12.91 -15.33 8.15
N TRP A 39 12.75 -16.62 7.88
CA TRP A 39 13.30 -17.25 6.68
C TRP A 39 12.72 -16.64 5.39
N MET A 40 11.40 -16.47 5.29
CA MET A 40 10.74 -15.86 4.13
C MET A 40 11.21 -14.41 3.91
N MET A 41 11.33 -13.62 4.99
CA MET A 41 11.85 -12.25 4.93
C MET A 41 13.30 -12.23 4.42
N ARG A 42 14.18 -13.07 4.97
CA ARG A 42 15.58 -13.19 4.51
C ARG A 42 15.67 -13.66 3.05
N LEU A 43 14.82 -14.61 2.65
CA LEU A 43 14.81 -15.14 1.29
C LEU A 43 14.37 -14.06 0.28
N SER A 44 13.34 -13.27 0.61
CA SER A 44 12.85 -12.19 -0.25
C SER A 44 13.87 -11.07 -0.50
N GLN A 45 14.87 -10.91 0.38
CA GLN A 45 15.94 -9.94 0.26
C GLN A 45 17.04 -10.37 -0.73
N ARG A 46 17.04 -11.63 -1.19
CA ARG A 46 18.04 -12.12 -2.15
C ARG A 46 17.86 -11.46 -3.52
N ARG A 47 18.98 -11.04 -4.12
CA ARG A 47 18.99 -10.31 -5.41
C ARG A 47 18.42 -11.12 -6.57
N GLN A 48 18.66 -12.43 -6.59
CA GLN A 48 18.32 -13.32 -7.71
C GLN A 48 17.01 -14.12 -7.48
N LEU A 49 16.11 -13.65 -6.63
CA LEU A 49 14.87 -14.38 -6.39
C LEU A 49 13.89 -14.20 -7.56
N PRO A 50 13.31 -15.28 -8.12
CA PRO A 50 12.28 -15.17 -9.16
C PRO A 50 11.09 -14.35 -8.68
N CYS A 51 10.55 -13.49 -9.55
CA CYS A 51 9.45 -12.58 -9.18
C CYS A 51 8.20 -13.33 -8.68
N THR A 52 7.89 -14.48 -9.26
CA THR A 52 6.78 -15.34 -8.82
C THR A 52 6.98 -15.80 -7.37
N VAL A 53 8.19 -16.25 -7.02
CA VAL A 53 8.52 -16.69 -5.67
C VAL A 53 8.49 -15.49 -4.71
N TYR A 54 9.07 -14.36 -5.10
CA TYR A 54 9.04 -13.12 -4.30
C TYR A 54 7.61 -12.69 -3.98
N SER A 55 6.75 -12.63 -5.00
CA SER A 55 5.37 -12.17 -4.86
C SER A 55 4.56 -13.12 -3.98
N ARG A 56 4.78 -14.43 -4.10
CA ARG A 56 4.14 -15.44 -3.24
C ARG A 56 4.62 -15.36 -1.79
N LEU A 57 5.92 -15.19 -1.55
CA LEU A 57 6.45 -14.97 -0.20
C LEU A 57 5.79 -13.75 0.46
N LEU A 58 5.68 -12.65 -0.27
CA LEU A 58 5.06 -11.43 0.25
C LEU A 58 3.56 -11.60 0.47
N GLY A 59 2.87 -12.39 -0.37
CA GLY A 59 1.48 -12.78 -0.15
C GLY A 59 1.29 -13.54 1.16
N VAL A 60 2.12 -14.56 1.43
CA VAL A 60 2.08 -15.31 2.70
C VAL A 60 2.45 -14.40 3.88
N LEU A 61 3.46 -13.53 3.74
CA LEU A 61 3.82 -12.56 4.77
C LEU A 61 2.69 -11.54 5.03
N ALA A 62 1.92 -11.16 4.01
CA ALA A 62 0.78 -10.26 4.15
C ALA A 62 -0.36 -10.91 4.95
N LEU A 63 -0.58 -12.23 4.77
CA LEU A 63 -1.52 -13.00 5.59
C LEU A 63 -1.06 -13.08 7.05
N CYS A 64 0.24 -13.06 7.30
CA CYS A 64 0.81 -12.99 8.65
C CYS A 64 0.81 -11.58 9.26
N ALA A 65 0.39 -10.55 8.52
CA ALA A 65 0.50 -9.16 8.94
C ALA A 65 -0.11 -8.82 10.32
N PRO A 66 -1.28 -9.38 10.72
CA PRO A 66 -1.87 -9.09 12.04
C PRO A 66 -0.94 -9.47 13.21
N VAL A 67 -0.24 -10.60 13.10
CA VAL A 67 0.64 -11.12 14.16
C VAL A 67 2.07 -10.55 14.06
N LEU A 68 2.43 -10.06 12.87
CA LEU A 68 3.69 -9.37 12.60
C LEU A 68 3.70 -7.91 13.09
N SER A 69 2.55 -7.25 13.04
CA SER A 69 2.43 -5.83 13.33
C SER A 69 3.02 -5.46 14.70
N GLY A 70 3.80 -4.38 14.73
CA GLY A 70 4.47 -3.91 15.96
C GLY A 70 5.79 -4.61 16.30
N ARG A 71 6.17 -5.70 15.62
CA ARG A 71 7.45 -6.38 15.89
C ARG A 71 8.67 -5.60 15.33
N PRO A 72 9.80 -5.52 16.04
CA PRO A 72 11.00 -4.81 15.57
C PRO A 72 11.57 -5.32 14.24
N LEU A 73 11.48 -6.64 13.99
CA LEU A 73 11.91 -7.25 12.74
C LEU A 73 11.16 -6.69 11.53
N VAL A 74 9.89 -6.33 11.69
CA VAL A 74 9.04 -5.78 10.63
C VAL A 74 9.51 -4.38 10.26
N VAL A 75 9.94 -3.57 11.22
CA VAL A 75 10.47 -2.22 10.95
C VAL A 75 11.69 -2.30 10.02
N ARG A 76 12.63 -3.20 10.31
CA ARG A 76 13.81 -3.44 9.46
C ARG A 76 13.41 -3.93 8.08
N TYR A 77 12.40 -4.81 8.01
CA TYR A 77 11.92 -5.35 6.76
C TYR A 77 11.19 -4.30 5.91
N VAL A 78 10.38 -3.43 6.52
CA VAL A 78 9.71 -2.30 5.85
C VAL A 78 10.75 -1.33 5.28
N ALA A 79 11.85 -1.05 5.98
CA ALA A 79 12.94 -0.24 5.43
C ALA A 79 13.54 -0.85 4.15
N HIS A 80 13.73 -2.17 4.11
CA HIS A 80 14.14 -2.86 2.88
C HIS A 80 13.10 -2.73 1.77
N ILE A 81 11.81 -2.89 2.08
CA ILE A 81 10.73 -2.73 1.10
C ILE A 81 10.70 -1.29 0.55
N VAL A 82 10.90 -0.27 1.37
CA VAL A 82 11.01 1.13 0.94
C VAL A 82 12.15 1.33 -0.06
N ASP A 83 13.31 0.71 0.18
CA ASP A 83 14.43 0.75 -0.76
C ASP A 83 14.09 0.06 -2.10
N VAL A 84 13.38 -1.07 -2.07
CA VAL A 84 12.87 -1.74 -3.28
C VAL A 84 11.91 -0.86 -4.06
N VAL A 85 10.97 -0.19 -3.38
CA VAL A 85 10.02 0.75 -3.99
C VAL A 85 10.77 1.90 -4.66
N ARG A 86 11.71 2.54 -3.94
CA ARG A 86 12.51 3.65 -4.46
C ARG A 86 13.27 3.25 -5.73
N LYS A 87 13.99 2.13 -5.69
CA LYS A 87 14.75 1.63 -6.86
C LYS A 87 13.87 1.30 -8.05
N SER A 88 12.65 0.81 -7.79
CA SER A 88 11.68 0.50 -8.84
C SER A 88 11.07 1.76 -9.47
N CYS A 89 10.99 2.87 -8.72
CA CYS A 89 10.40 4.13 -9.18
C CYS A 89 11.42 5.10 -9.80
N LEU A 90 12.69 5.08 -9.35
CA LEU A 90 13.77 5.96 -9.83
C LEU A 90 14.60 5.36 -10.97
N ALA A 91 14.27 4.18 -11.46
CA ALA A 91 15.00 3.57 -12.58
C ALA A 91 14.82 4.44 -13.84
N PRO A 92 15.91 5.03 -14.40
CA PRO A 92 15.81 5.94 -15.54
C PRO A 92 15.40 5.19 -16.82
N GLY A 93 14.42 5.76 -17.53
CA GLY A 93 14.01 5.36 -18.88
C GLY A 93 13.02 4.18 -18.93
N GLN A 94 11.82 4.43 -19.49
CA GLN A 94 10.88 3.50 -20.17
C GLN A 94 10.59 2.09 -19.61
N GLN A 95 11.11 1.69 -18.44
CA GLN A 95 11.05 0.33 -17.90
C GLN A 95 9.94 0.10 -16.87
N GLN A 96 8.98 1.02 -16.73
CA GLN A 96 7.76 0.78 -15.94
C GLN A 96 6.80 -0.23 -16.61
N THR A 97 7.12 -0.66 -17.84
CA THR A 97 6.44 -1.73 -18.57
C THR A 97 6.99 -3.13 -18.26
N ASP A 98 8.09 -3.24 -17.52
CA ASP A 98 8.61 -4.55 -17.09
C ASP A 98 7.61 -5.19 -16.11
N GLU A 99 6.81 -6.13 -16.62
CA GLU A 99 5.76 -6.83 -15.89
C GLU A 99 6.29 -7.42 -14.57
N TRP A 100 7.53 -7.91 -14.56
CA TRP A 100 8.18 -8.46 -13.38
C TRP A 100 8.47 -7.39 -12.31
N ARG A 101 8.85 -6.16 -12.67
CA ARG A 101 9.05 -5.06 -11.71
C ARG A 101 7.72 -4.62 -11.14
N THR A 102 6.71 -4.53 -11.99
CA THR A 102 5.34 -4.18 -11.59
C THR A 102 4.77 -5.18 -10.60
N ARG A 103 4.87 -6.49 -10.86
CA ARG A 103 4.42 -7.54 -9.93
C ARG A 103 5.16 -7.47 -8.59
N ARG A 104 6.50 -7.29 -8.62
CA ARG A 104 7.33 -7.15 -7.42
C ARG A 104 6.93 -5.93 -6.60
N LEU A 105 6.71 -4.80 -7.25
CA LEU A 105 6.28 -3.55 -6.64
C LEU A 105 4.88 -3.71 -6.01
N VAL A 106 3.92 -4.26 -6.75
CA VAL A 106 2.55 -4.49 -6.23
C VAL A 106 2.56 -5.40 -5.01
N ALA A 107 3.32 -6.51 -5.04
CA ALA A 107 3.43 -7.41 -3.89
C ALA A 107 4.04 -6.71 -2.66
N SER A 108 5.07 -5.89 -2.87
CA SER A 108 5.72 -5.07 -1.84
C SER A 108 4.75 -4.10 -1.18
N LEU A 109 4.00 -3.36 -2.00
CA LEU A 109 3.01 -2.39 -1.55
C LEU A 109 1.83 -3.07 -0.85
N HIS A 110 1.39 -4.22 -1.35
CA HIS A 110 0.32 -5.01 -0.74
C HIS A 110 0.71 -5.48 0.67
N PHE A 111 1.91 -6.04 0.83
CA PHE A 111 2.41 -6.44 2.15
C PHE A 111 2.42 -5.26 3.14
N VAL A 112 2.96 -4.10 2.73
CA VAL A 112 2.99 -2.90 3.58
C VAL A 112 1.57 -2.45 3.96
N ALA A 113 0.63 -2.46 3.01
CA ALA A 113 -0.74 -2.06 3.26
C ALA A 113 -1.48 -2.99 4.24
N CYS A 114 -1.13 -4.28 4.30
CA CYS A 114 -1.71 -5.25 5.24
C CYS A 114 -1.21 -5.08 6.68
N LEU A 115 -0.08 -4.39 6.90
CA LEU A 115 0.46 -4.18 8.25
C LEU A 115 -0.37 -3.14 9.01
N ARG A 116 -0.59 -3.36 10.31
CA ARG A 116 -0.92 -2.29 11.25
C ARG A 116 0.37 -1.54 11.55
N LEU A 117 0.62 -0.50 10.78
CA LEU A 117 1.84 0.29 10.85
C LEU A 117 1.93 1.00 12.20
N CYS A 118 2.99 0.72 12.96
CA CYS A 118 3.32 1.52 14.13
C CYS A 118 3.89 2.89 13.70
N SER A 119 3.94 3.85 14.62
CA SER A 119 4.45 5.21 14.35
C SER A 119 5.80 5.22 13.63
N ARG A 120 6.73 4.34 14.04
CA ARG A 120 8.04 4.19 13.39
C ARG A 120 7.95 3.72 11.94
N CYS A 121 7.13 2.70 11.65
CA CYS A 121 6.93 2.21 10.28
C CYS A 121 6.25 3.27 9.40
N SER A 122 5.24 3.96 9.93
CA SER A 122 4.58 5.05 9.21
C SER A 122 5.56 6.17 8.89
N SER A 123 6.38 6.59 9.85
CA SER A 123 7.41 7.62 9.64
C SER A 123 8.41 7.23 8.54
N LEU A 124 8.84 5.95 8.45
CA LEU A 124 9.69 5.49 7.36
C LEU A 124 9.05 5.63 5.97
N LEU A 125 7.71 5.58 5.88
CA LEU A 125 6.97 5.69 4.63
C LEU A 125 6.71 7.15 4.24
N VAL A 126 6.62 8.07 5.19
CA VAL A 126 6.20 9.47 4.93
C VAL A 126 7.21 10.53 5.33
N SER A 127 8.37 10.16 5.88
CA SER A 127 9.41 11.11 6.26
C SER A 127 9.87 11.94 5.05
N SER A 128 10.04 13.24 5.29
CA SER A 128 10.53 14.22 4.32
C SER A 128 11.86 13.78 3.72
N MET A 129 12.00 13.88 2.39
CA MET A 129 13.32 13.83 1.77
C MET A 129 14.10 15.09 2.17
N PRO A 130 15.38 15.01 2.55
CA PRO A 130 16.19 16.20 2.68
C PRO A 130 16.28 16.89 1.32
N SER A 131 16.11 18.22 1.33
CA SER A 131 16.40 19.06 0.18
C SER A 131 17.86 18.81 -0.25
N ALA A 132 18.11 18.69 -1.55
CA ALA A 132 19.45 18.53 -2.11
C ALA A 132 20.41 19.69 -1.77
N HIS A 133 19.93 20.75 -1.12
CA HIS A 133 20.71 21.91 -0.67
C HIS A 133 21.19 21.84 0.79
N THR A 134 20.82 20.82 1.56
CA THR A 134 21.34 20.61 2.92
C THR A 134 22.31 19.43 2.95
N GLY A 135 23.53 19.68 2.49
CA GLY A 135 24.67 18.78 2.67
C GLY A 135 25.03 18.66 4.16
N GLY A 136 24.52 17.64 4.82
CA GLY A 136 24.87 17.27 6.19
C GLY A 136 25.60 15.93 6.21
N VAL A 137 26.92 15.99 6.40
CA VAL A 137 27.79 14.83 6.58
C VAL A 137 27.35 14.02 7.80
N GLY A 138 27.11 12.71 7.62
CA GLY A 138 27.29 11.73 8.71
C GLY A 138 26.05 11.20 9.46
N SER A 139 24.88 11.04 8.84
CA SER A 139 23.81 10.22 9.46
C SER A 139 23.14 9.33 8.42
N SER A 140 23.34 8.00 8.54
CA SER A 140 22.64 6.96 7.78
C SER A 140 21.17 6.84 8.17
N ARG A 141 20.45 7.97 8.25
CA ARG A 141 19.01 7.97 8.41
C ARG A 141 18.45 7.28 7.18
N ILE A 142 17.70 6.20 7.42
CA ILE A 142 16.89 5.56 6.38
C ILE A 142 15.88 6.61 5.94
N GLU A 143 16.21 7.33 4.88
CA GLU A 143 15.35 8.31 4.25
C GLU A 143 14.12 7.57 3.73
N GLY A 144 12.92 8.10 3.98
CA GLY A 144 11.69 7.57 3.43
C GLY A 144 11.46 8.03 1.98
N PRO A 145 10.46 7.47 1.29
CA PRO A 145 10.07 7.91 -0.03
C PRO A 145 9.38 9.30 -0.03
N GLY A 146 8.95 9.79 1.13
CA GLY A 146 8.18 11.03 1.24
C GLY A 146 6.74 10.86 0.75
N MET A 147 5.87 11.79 1.14
CA MET A 147 4.47 11.80 0.70
C MET A 147 4.32 12.02 -0.81
N ASP A 148 5.21 12.81 -1.40
CA ASP A 148 5.18 13.15 -2.83
C ASP A 148 5.41 11.93 -3.73
N LEU A 149 6.31 11.01 -3.39
CA LEU A 149 6.52 9.80 -4.21
C LEU A 149 5.23 8.98 -4.33
N TRP A 150 4.48 8.86 -3.24
CA TRP A 150 3.21 8.12 -3.25
C TRP A 150 2.19 8.80 -4.15
N LEU A 151 2.11 10.13 -4.08
CA LEU A 151 1.21 10.90 -4.94
C LEU A 151 1.62 10.82 -6.41
N ASP A 152 2.91 10.90 -6.72
CA ASP A 152 3.44 10.73 -8.08
C ASP A 152 3.06 9.36 -8.65
N LEU A 153 3.24 8.28 -7.87
CA LEU A 153 2.84 6.92 -8.28
C LEU A 153 1.35 6.80 -8.58
N ILE A 154 0.52 7.61 -7.92
CA ILE A 154 -0.94 7.61 -8.05
C ILE A 154 -1.40 8.51 -9.21
N GLU A 155 -0.74 9.66 -9.41
CA GLU A 155 -1.07 10.68 -10.42
C GLU A 155 -0.65 10.30 -11.84
N MET A 156 0.32 9.39 -12.00
CA MET A 156 0.86 8.94 -13.30
C MET A 156 -0.13 8.11 -14.14
N GLU A 157 -1.25 8.73 -14.49
CA GLU A 157 -2.26 8.26 -15.42
C GLU A 157 -1.62 7.97 -16.79
N GLY A 158 -1.75 6.72 -17.26
CA GLY A 158 -1.15 6.24 -18.51
C GLY A 158 0.30 5.74 -18.41
N ARG A 159 1.03 6.00 -17.31
CA ARG A 159 2.41 5.49 -17.09
C ARG A 159 2.47 4.39 -16.03
N ALA A 160 1.70 4.51 -14.95
CA ALA A 160 1.59 3.49 -13.91
C ALA A 160 0.33 2.63 -14.12
N HIS A 161 0.49 1.30 -14.05
CA HIS A 161 -0.64 0.37 -14.11
C HIS A 161 -1.62 0.65 -12.96
N SER A 162 -2.93 0.53 -13.22
CA SER A 162 -4.00 0.70 -12.22
C SER A 162 -3.78 -0.09 -10.92
N THR A 163 -3.12 -1.25 -11.00
CA THR A 163 -2.78 -2.12 -9.85
C THR A 163 -1.72 -1.50 -8.95
N VAL A 164 -0.71 -0.84 -9.53
CA VAL A 164 0.33 -0.08 -8.79
C VAL A 164 -0.31 1.12 -8.11
N ARG A 165 -1.15 1.87 -8.85
CA ARG A 165 -1.88 3.04 -8.31
C ARG A 165 -2.76 2.63 -7.13
N ALA A 166 -3.51 1.52 -7.27
CA ALA A 166 -4.35 0.99 -6.20
C ALA A 166 -3.51 0.52 -5.00
N ALA A 167 -2.37 -0.14 -5.23
CA ALA A 167 -1.51 -0.59 -4.15
C ALA A 167 -0.87 0.59 -3.39
N ALA A 168 -0.43 1.64 -4.10
CA ALA A 168 0.09 2.87 -3.50
C ALA A 168 -1.00 3.59 -2.67
N LEU A 169 -2.23 3.71 -3.19
CA LEU A 169 -3.37 4.25 -2.43
C LEU A 169 -3.66 3.44 -1.16
N ARG A 170 -3.57 2.11 -1.20
CA ARG A 170 -3.77 1.27 -0.01
C ARG A 170 -2.68 1.49 1.04
N VAL A 171 -1.43 1.71 0.63
CA VAL A 171 -0.35 2.10 1.55
C VAL A 171 -0.68 3.46 2.19
N LEU A 172 -1.08 4.46 1.41
CA LEU A 172 -1.50 5.76 1.96
C LEU A 172 -2.67 5.63 2.93
N LEU A 173 -3.69 4.85 2.59
CA LEU A 173 -4.82 4.58 3.47
C LEU A 173 -4.37 3.95 4.79
N SER A 174 -3.49 2.94 4.76
CA SER A 174 -2.93 2.32 5.97
C SER A 174 -2.18 3.33 6.84
N VAL A 175 -1.36 4.19 6.22
CA VAL A 175 -0.62 5.24 6.93
C VAL A 175 -1.55 6.26 7.59
N ILE A 176 -2.58 6.74 6.88
CA ILE A 176 -3.51 7.77 7.36
C ILE A 176 -4.47 7.21 8.41
N SER A 177 -4.85 5.94 8.27
CA SER A 177 -5.68 5.23 9.26
C SER A 177 -4.91 4.93 10.53
N GLY A 178 -3.58 4.80 10.44
CA GLY A 178 -2.67 4.65 11.56
C GLY A 178 -2.53 5.93 12.42
N THR A 179 -1.71 5.82 13.46
CA THR A 179 -1.49 6.90 14.44
C THR A 179 -0.39 7.88 13.99
N CYS A 180 -0.21 8.10 12.69
CA CYS A 180 0.83 8.99 12.17
C CYS A 180 0.30 10.43 11.99
N PRO A 181 0.56 11.36 12.93
CA PRO A 181 0.08 12.74 12.82
C PRO A 181 0.70 13.46 11.60
N HIS A 182 1.92 13.09 11.22
CA HIS A 182 2.62 13.74 10.11
C HIS A 182 1.90 13.55 8.77
N ALA A 183 1.46 12.32 8.46
CA ALA A 183 0.72 12.04 7.24
C ALA A 183 -0.58 12.85 7.19
N LYS A 184 -1.38 12.85 8.27
CA LYS A 184 -2.61 13.66 8.35
C LYS A 184 -2.33 15.14 8.17
N SER A 185 -1.27 15.66 8.80
CA SER A 185 -0.89 17.07 8.67
C SER A 185 -0.51 17.45 7.23
N TYR A 186 0.19 16.58 6.50
CA TYR A 186 0.58 16.82 5.11
C TYR A 186 -0.65 16.90 4.18
N PHE A 187 -1.62 16.00 4.35
CA PHE A 187 -2.89 16.02 3.61
C PHE A 187 -3.71 17.29 3.82
N LEU A 188 -3.54 17.95 4.96
CA LEU A 188 -4.26 19.18 5.31
C LEU A 188 -3.46 20.43 4.99
N GLY A 189 -2.14 20.33 4.99
CA GLY A 189 -1.22 21.45 4.76
C GLY A 189 -1.13 21.85 3.29
N THR A 190 -1.46 20.94 2.36
CA THR A 190 -1.41 21.21 0.92
C THR A 190 -2.70 20.75 0.23
N PRO A 191 -3.16 21.43 -0.83
CA PRO A 191 -4.36 21.01 -1.55
C PRO A 191 -4.12 19.82 -2.49
N ARG A 192 -2.87 19.59 -2.93
CA ARG A 192 -2.50 18.56 -3.90
C ARG A 192 -3.05 17.17 -3.56
N PRO A 193 -2.85 16.61 -2.36
CA PRO A 193 -3.30 15.25 -2.04
C PRO A 193 -4.82 15.12 -2.14
N ALA A 194 -5.56 16.12 -1.65
CA ALA A 194 -7.02 16.13 -1.74
C ALA A 194 -7.49 16.24 -3.21
N THR A 195 -6.87 17.11 -4.02
CA THR A 195 -7.17 17.23 -5.45
C THR A 195 -6.93 15.92 -6.20
N VAL A 196 -5.85 15.20 -5.90
CA VAL A 196 -5.56 13.88 -6.50
C VAL A 196 -6.67 12.89 -6.18
N LEU A 197 -7.08 12.78 -4.92
CA LEU A 197 -8.15 11.87 -4.50
C LEU A 197 -9.47 12.19 -5.20
N LEU A 198 -9.84 13.48 -5.26
CA LEU A 198 -11.07 13.91 -5.94
C LEU A 198 -11.02 13.65 -7.45
N LYS A 199 -9.87 13.82 -8.09
CA LYS A 199 -9.68 13.46 -9.50
C LYS A 199 -9.88 11.95 -9.71
N LEU A 200 -9.32 11.10 -8.85
CA LEU A 200 -9.48 9.65 -8.96
C LEU A 200 -10.94 9.19 -8.77
N ILE A 201 -11.67 9.86 -7.88
CA ILE A 201 -13.09 9.63 -7.65
C ILE A 201 -13.88 9.97 -8.93
N ARG A 202 -13.61 11.14 -9.53
CA ARG A 202 -14.27 11.59 -10.77
C ARG A 202 -13.94 10.74 -12.00
N ASN A 203 -12.73 10.18 -12.08
CA ASN A 203 -12.30 9.39 -13.24
C ASN A 203 -12.98 8.01 -13.34
N GLY A 204 -13.78 7.60 -12.34
CA GLY A 204 -14.70 6.46 -12.48
C GLY A 204 -14.07 5.07 -12.47
N HIS A 205 -12.79 4.90 -12.09
CA HIS A 205 -12.23 3.55 -11.90
C HIS A 205 -12.63 3.00 -10.51
N PRO A 206 -13.37 1.87 -10.41
CA PRO A 206 -14.04 1.44 -9.17
C PRO A 206 -13.09 1.31 -8.00
N THR A 207 -12.05 0.51 -8.17
CA THR A 207 -11.09 0.24 -7.11
C THR A 207 -10.39 1.51 -6.63
N LEU A 208 -10.01 2.41 -7.54
CA LEU A 208 -9.30 3.65 -7.18
C LEU A 208 -10.25 4.65 -6.51
N ALA A 209 -11.49 4.76 -7.01
CA ALA A 209 -12.53 5.60 -6.42
C ALA A 209 -12.89 5.13 -5.01
N THR A 210 -13.15 3.84 -4.79
CA THR A 210 -13.45 3.28 -3.47
C THR A 210 -12.32 3.52 -2.47
N ILE A 211 -11.06 3.25 -2.84
CA ILE A 211 -9.93 3.49 -1.93
C ILE A 211 -9.78 4.99 -1.64
N SER A 212 -9.96 5.85 -2.65
CA SER A 212 -9.87 7.31 -2.48
C SER A 212 -10.97 7.85 -1.57
N LEU A 213 -12.21 7.35 -1.71
CA LEU A 213 -13.33 7.65 -0.81
C LEU A 213 -13.02 7.24 0.62
N ASN A 214 -12.44 6.05 0.83
CA ASN A 214 -12.02 5.61 2.17
C ASN A 214 -10.97 6.54 2.78
N ILE A 215 -10.02 7.03 1.99
CA ILE A 215 -9.03 8.01 2.47
C ILE A 215 -9.72 9.33 2.85
N VAL A 216 -10.59 9.86 1.98
CA VAL A 216 -11.36 11.08 2.25
C VAL A 216 -12.19 10.93 3.52
N TRP A 217 -12.86 9.79 3.70
CA TRP A 217 -13.63 9.47 4.90
C TRP A 217 -12.75 9.49 6.16
N VAL A 218 -11.61 8.79 6.16
CA VAL A 218 -10.70 8.77 7.32
C VAL A 218 -10.14 10.17 7.62
N LEU A 219 -9.87 10.98 6.60
CA LEU A 219 -9.42 12.36 6.79
C LEU A 219 -10.51 13.25 7.36
N ALA A 220 -11.76 13.11 6.91
CA ALA A 220 -12.90 13.90 7.37
C ALA A 220 -13.40 13.48 8.77
N HIS A 221 -13.24 12.21 9.13
CA HIS A 221 -13.69 11.65 10.39
C HIS A 221 -13.02 12.37 11.58
N ASN A 222 -13.83 13.09 12.36
CA ASN A 222 -13.41 13.89 13.52
C ASN A 222 -12.36 14.97 13.22
N ASN A 223 -12.33 15.52 12.00
CA ASN A 223 -11.37 16.56 11.63
C ASN A 223 -12.01 17.71 10.84
N GLN A 224 -12.39 18.77 11.54
CA GLN A 224 -13.04 19.94 10.95
C GLN A 224 -12.18 20.66 9.89
N ARG A 225 -10.85 20.63 10.03
CA ARG A 225 -9.95 21.23 9.03
C ARG A 225 -10.01 20.48 7.70
N ALA A 226 -10.10 19.15 7.74
CA ALA A 226 -10.29 18.33 6.55
C ALA A 226 -11.63 18.64 5.88
N VAL A 227 -12.70 18.74 6.66
CA VAL A 227 -14.05 19.06 6.16
C VAL A 227 -14.06 20.43 5.46
N ALA A 228 -13.45 21.46 6.05
CA ALA A 228 -13.35 22.78 5.44
C ALA A 228 -12.58 22.77 4.12
N LEU A 229 -11.46 22.05 4.06
CA LEU A 229 -10.67 21.86 2.84
C LEU A 229 -11.49 21.16 1.74
N LEU A 230 -12.17 20.07 2.09
CA LEU A 230 -13.00 19.30 1.15
C LEU A 230 -14.17 20.11 0.61
N LYS A 231 -14.81 20.94 1.45
CA LYS A 231 -15.84 21.89 1.01
C LYS A 231 -15.28 22.89 -0.01
N ARG A 232 -14.11 23.47 0.26
CA ARG A 232 -13.45 24.42 -0.66
C ARG A 232 -13.09 23.79 -2.01
N LEU A 233 -12.85 22.49 -2.03
CA LEU A 233 -12.51 21.74 -3.25
C LEU A 233 -13.73 21.12 -3.94
N ASN A 234 -14.95 21.48 -3.53
CA ASN A 234 -16.21 20.93 -4.06
C ASN A 234 -16.22 19.39 -4.06
N ALA A 235 -15.77 18.78 -2.97
CA ALA A 235 -15.71 17.32 -2.85
C ALA A 235 -17.08 16.65 -3.03
N VAL A 236 -18.17 17.35 -2.67
CA VAL A 236 -19.55 16.85 -2.81
C VAL A 236 -19.86 16.53 -4.28
N GLU A 237 -19.55 17.44 -5.22
CA GLU A 237 -19.76 17.21 -6.66
C GLU A 237 -18.99 15.99 -7.16
N ALA A 238 -17.78 15.76 -6.64
CA ALA A 238 -16.98 14.59 -7.00
C ALA A 238 -17.62 13.28 -6.52
N VAL A 239 -18.22 13.27 -5.32
CA VAL A 239 -18.90 12.10 -4.75
C VAL A 239 -20.22 11.85 -5.47
N GLU A 240 -21.00 12.89 -5.76
CA GLU A 240 -22.26 12.79 -6.48
C GLU A 240 -22.07 12.25 -7.90
N ALA A 241 -20.98 12.63 -8.58
CA ALA A 241 -20.63 12.09 -9.90
C ALA A 241 -20.43 10.56 -9.90
N VAL A 242 -20.04 9.96 -8.76
CA VAL A 242 -19.93 8.50 -8.61
C VAL A 242 -21.28 7.83 -8.39
N HIS A 243 -22.25 8.57 -7.83
CA HIS A 243 -23.60 8.08 -7.57
C HIS A 243 -24.47 8.13 -8.84
N THR A 244 -24.29 9.17 -9.67
CA THR A 244 -25.02 9.35 -10.94
C THR A 244 -24.43 8.57 -12.10
N ALA A 245 -23.13 8.27 -12.07
CA ALA A 245 -22.56 7.19 -12.88
C ALA A 245 -23.03 5.87 -12.28
N GLU A 246 -24.25 5.45 -12.58
CA GLU A 246 -24.70 4.09 -12.31
C GLU A 246 -23.59 3.14 -12.75
N TRP A 247 -23.06 2.40 -11.78
CA TRP A 247 -22.18 1.26 -11.97
C TRP A 247 -23.02 0.14 -12.59
N VAL A 248 -23.58 0.40 -13.78
CA VAL A 248 -24.28 -0.58 -14.59
C VAL A 248 -23.22 -1.60 -14.96
N GLN A 249 -23.14 -2.64 -14.14
CA GLN A 249 -22.83 -3.97 -14.63
C GLN A 249 -23.78 -4.20 -15.80
N LYS A 250 -23.33 -3.87 -17.02
CA LYS A 250 -23.85 -4.54 -18.20
C LYS A 250 -23.41 -5.99 -18.00
N GLY A 251 -24.27 -6.76 -17.35
CA GLY A 251 -24.28 -8.20 -17.47
C GLY A 251 -24.25 -8.56 -18.97
N PRO A 252 -23.73 -9.74 -19.32
CA PRO A 252 -23.74 -10.17 -20.71
C PRO A 252 -25.18 -10.04 -21.22
N LYS A 253 -25.36 -9.28 -22.30
CA LYS A 253 -26.63 -9.32 -23.02
C LYS A 253 -26.83 -10.76 -23.43
N ASP A 254 -27.84 -11.40 -22.85
CA ASP A 254 -28.37 -12.66 -23.34
C ASP A 254 -28.60 -12.52 -24.85
N VAL A 255 -27.85 -13.30 -25.60
CA VAL A 255 -28.13 -13.56 -27.01
C VAL A 255 -29.30 -14.53 -26.98
N ALA A 256 -30.51 -13.99 -27.14
CA ALA A 256 -31.67 -14.76 -27.55
C ALA A 256 -31.69 -14.88 -29.08
#